data_AF-A0A965IG11-F1
#
_entry.id   AF-A0A965IG11-F1
#
_cell.length_a   1.000
_cell.length_b   1.000
_cell.length_c   1.000
_cell.angle_alpha   90.00
_cell.angle_beta   90.00
_cell.angle_gamma   90.00
#
_symmetry.space_group_name_H-M   'P 1'
#
loop_
_entity.id
_entity.type
_entity.pdbx_description
1 polymer ?
#
loop_
_entity_poly.entity_id
_entity_poly.type
_entity_poly.pdbx_seq_one_letter_code
_entity_poly.pdbx_strand_id
1 'polypeptide(L)' 'MLRSKYKGHKYVGEAENAAVDAFLAEVIEVCRKRGMSISHEDGHGGFQIQDFSEDAAAWLLGAADMTSKNASDPRRRTQ' A
#
# COMPACT_ATOMS: atom_id res chain seq x y z
N MET A 1 5.23 19.96 0.81
CA MET A 1 6.35 19.01 0.97
C MET A 1 6.17 18.24 2.28
N LEU A 2 5.62 17.02 2.24
CA LEU A 2 5.65 16.10 3.39
C LEU A 2 6.68 15.01 3.10
N ARG A 3 7.91 15.18 3.59
CA ARG A 3 8.87 14.08 3.71
C ARG A 3 9.15 13.88 5.19
N SER A 4 9.33 12.62 5.58
CA SER A 4 9.96 12.18 6.82
C SER A 4 9.09 12.07 8.08
N LYS A 5 8.19 11.08 8.13
CA LYS A 5 7.88 10.36 9.39
C LYS A 5 7.83 8.85 9.28
N TYR A 6 7.59 8.30 8.09
CA TYR A 6 7.55 6.84 7.88
C TYR A 6 8.85 6.37 7.20
N LYS A 7 9.83 5.95 8.01
CA LYS A 7 10.91 5.09 7.50
C LYS A 7 10.41 3.65 7.53
N GLY A 8 9.51 3.31 6.61
CA GLY A 8 9.23 1.91 6.31
C GLY A 8 10.48 1.27 5.72
N HIS A 9 10.90 0.13 6.24
CA HIS A 9 11.92 -0.71 5.62
C HIS A 9 11.39 -1.19 4.26
N LYS A 10 11.55 -0.39 3.20
CA LYS A 10 11.35 -0.87 1.83
C LYS A 10 12.48 -1.86 1.52
N TYR A 11 12.13 -3.04 1.05
CA TYR A 11 13.10 -3.99 0.49
C TYR A 11 13.89 -3.30 -0.62
N VAL A 12 15.21 -3.39 -0.54
CA VAL A 12 16.15 -2.76 -1.46
C VAL A 12 16.07 -3.48 -2.81
N GLY A 13 15.14 -3.10 -3.68
CA GLY A 13 15.01 -3.77 -4.99
C GLY A 13 13.84 -3.39 -5.88
N GLU A 14 12.74 -2.85 -5.34
CA GLU A 14 11.58 -2.48 -6.15
C GLU A 14 11.60 -0.98 -6.49
N ALA A 15 11.43 -0.65 -7.77
CA ALA A 15 11.32 0.73 -8.22
C ALA A 15 10.06 1.36 -7.60
N GLU A 16 10.21 2.51 -6.92
CA GLU A 16 9.07 3.20 -6.30
C GLU A 16 8.02 3.60 -7.34
N ASN A 17 6.75 3.27 -7.08
CA ASN A 17 5.62 3.65 -7.91
C ASN A 17 4.83 4.79 -7.25
N ALA A 18 5.06 6.00 -7.74
CA ALA A 18 4.48 7.21 -7.16
C ALA A 18 2.94 7.22 -7.15
N ALA A 19 2.28 6.52 -8.09
CA ALA A 19 0.81 6.42 -8.09
C ALA A 19 0.31 5.50 -6.97
N VAL A 20 1.01 4.39 -6.72
CA VAL A 20 0.70 3.49 -5.60
C VAL A 20 1.00 4.17 -4.27
N ASP A 21 2.14 4.85 -4.14
CA ASP A 21 2.48 5.60 -2.92
C ASP A 21 1.43 6.69 -2.61
N ALA A 22 0.96 7.42 -3.63
CA ALA A 22 -0.11 8.42 -3.46
C ALA A 22 -1.45 7.79 -3.04
N PHE A 23 -1.82 6.68 -3.66
CA PHE A 23 -3.02 5.92 -3.29
C PHE A 23 -2.96 5.43 -1.82
N LEU A 24 -1.84 4.83 -1.42
CA LEU A 24 -1.67 4.34 -0.05
C LEU A 24 -1.71 5.49 0.97
N ALA A 25 -1.14 6.65 0.63
CA ALA A 25 -1.24 7.84 1.48
C ALA A 25 -2.69 8.29 1.69
N GLU A 26 -3.51 8.31 0.63
CA GLU A 26 -4.94 8.65 0.74
C GLU A 26 -5.72 7.62 1.59
N VAL A 27 -5.43 6.33 1.44
CA VAL A 27 -6.04 5.27 2.24
C VAL A 27 -5.71 5.43 3.73
N ILE A 28 -4.44 5.74 4.07
CA ILE A 28 -4.02 5.95 5.45
C ILE A 28 -4.71 7.18 6.07
N GLU A 29 -4.91 8.24 5.29
CA GLU A 29 -5.68 9.40 5.75
C GLU A 29 -7.14 9.04 6.04
N VAL A 30 -7.77 8.16 5.25
CA VAL A 30 -9.11 7.63 5.56
C VAL A 30 -9.08 6.81 6.84
N CYS A 31 -8.11 5.91 7.00
CA CYS A 31 -7.91 5.11 8.21
C CYS A 31 -7.81 5.98 9.47
N ARG A 32 -6.94 6.99 9.44
CA ARG A 32 -6.75 7.96 10.54
C ARG A 32 -8.03 8.71 10.88
N LYS A 33 -8.78 9.18 9.86
CA LYS A 33 -10.04 9.90 10.06
C LYS A 33 -11.15 9.03 10.66
N ARG A 34 -11.12 7.71 10.41
CA ARG A 34 -12.15 6.77 10.86
C ARG A 34 -11.78 6.01 12.13
N GLY A 35 -10.54 6.16 12.62
CA GLY A 35 -10.04 5.41 13.77
C GLY A 35 -9.89 3.92 13.51
N MET A 36 -9.75 3.51 12.25
CA MET A 36 -9.66 2.11 11.83
C MET A 36 -8.44 1.92 10.92
N SER A 37 -7.76 0.78 11.01
CA SER A 37 -6.64 0.39 10.15
C SER A 37 -6.95 -0.84 9.32
N ILE A 38 -6.38 -0.89 8.11
CA ILE A 38 -6.20 -2.11 7.32
C ILE A 38 -4.80 -2.64 7.66
N SER A 39 -4.73 -3.88 8.14
CA SER A 39 -3.49 -4.53 8.62
C SER A 39 -3.13 -5.73 7.74
N HIS A 40 -2.33 -6.65 8.28
CA HIS A 40 -1.90 -7.88 7.64
C HIS A 40 -3.04 -8.83 7.26
N GLU A 41 -2.69 -9.81 6.41
CA GLU A 41 -3.60 -10.85 5.95
C GLU A 41 -4.03 -11.77 7.12
N ASP A 42 -5.29 -12.19 7.13
CA ASP A 42 -5.91 -12.96 8.22
C ASP A 42 -5.67 -14.48 8.14
N GLY A 43 -4.70 -14.92 7.32
CA GLY A 43 -4.43 -16.32 7.02
C GLY A 43 -5.45 -16.97 6.07
N HIS A 44 -6.50 -16.26 5.67
CA HIS A 44 -7.57 -16.75 4.78
C HIS A 44 -7.71 -15.93 3.48
N GLY A 45 -6.75 -15.06 3.19
CA GLY A 45 -6.72 -14.16 2.05
C GLY A 45 -7.45 -12.84 2.26
N GLY A 46 -8.01 -12.59 3.45
CA GLY A 46 -8.64 -11.33 3.84
C GLY A 46 -7.67 -10.39 4.54
N PHE A 47 -8.02 -9.12 4.68
CA PHE A 47 -7.25 -8.17 5.51
C PHE A 47 -7.91 -8.00 6.87
N GLN A 48 -7.10 -7.90 7.91
CA GLN A 48 -7.59 -7.57 9.25
C GLN A 48 -8.00 -6.09 9.31
N ILE A 49 -9.18 -5.85 9.88
CA ILE A 49 -9.66 -4.51 10.25
C ILE A 49 -9.55 -4.40 11.77
N GLN A 50 -8.81 -3.40 12.23
CA GLN A 50 -8.50 -3.19 13.65
C GLN A 50 -8.52 -1.69 13.98
N ASP A 51 -8.44 -1.35 15.26
CA ASP A 51 -8.28 0.04 15.69
C ASP A 51 -7.05 0.68 15.02
N PHE A 52 -7.14 1.98 14.74
CA PHE A 52 -6.05 2.70 14.09
C PHE A 52 -4.76 2.60 14.90
N SER A 53 -3.71 2.13 14.24
CA SER A 53 -2.35 2.16 14.76
C SER A 53 -1.36 2.56 13.66
N GLU A 54 -0.31 3.29 14.06
CA GLU A 54 0.76 3.68 13.14
C GLU A 54 1.53 2.46 12.62
N ASP A 55 1.59 1.37 13.38
CA ASP A 55 2.22 0.11 12.96
C ASP A 55 1.45 -0.55 11.81
N ALA A 56 0.12 -0.58 11.87
CA ALA A 56 -0.69 -1.10 10.77
C ALA A 56 -0.59 -0.21 9.51
N ALA A 57 -0.51 1.11 9.68
CA ALA A 57 -0.26 2.03 8.56
C ALA A 57 1.12 1.80 7.93
N ALA A 58 2.16 1.58 8.74
CA ALA A 58 3.50 1.24 8.25
C ALA A 58 3.52 -0.11 7.52
N TRP A 59 2.73 -1.09 7.98
CA TRP A 59 2.58 -2.37 7.30
C TRP A 59 1.91 -2.20 5.94
N LEU A 60 0.82 -1.43 5.86
CA LEU A 60 0.12 -1.13 4.61
C LEU A 60 1.03 -0.40 3.60
N LEU A 61 1.90 0.51 4.05
CA LEU A 61 2.91 1.15 3.20
C LEU A 61 3.96 0.18 2.65
N GLY A 62 4.12 -0.99 3.26
CA GLY A 62 5.00 -2.06 2.81
C GLY A 62 4.32 -3.05 1.85
N ALA A 63 3.09 -2.80 1.43
CA ALA A 63 2.39 -3.66 0.48
C ALA A 63 3.14 -3.76 -0.86
N ALA A 64 3.19 -4.96 -1.42
CA ALA A 64 3.86 -5.22 -2.70
C ALA A 64 3.12 -4.54 -3.87
N ASP A 65 3.87 -3.87 -4.75
CA ASP A 65 3.32 -3.26 -5.97
C ASP A 65 3.16 -4.29 -7.10
N MET A 66 1.96 -4.84 -7.21
CA MET A 66 1.58 -5.75 -8.30
C MET A 66 0.98 -5.03 -9.53
N THR A 67 1.05 -3.69 -9.58
CA THR A 67 0.50 -2.88 -10.69
C THR A 67 1.46 -2.74 -11.87
N SER A 68 2.70 -3.22 -11.71
CA SER A 68 3.68 -3.37 -12.79
C SER A 68 3.19 -4.36 -13.84
N LYS A 69 2.30 -3.89 -14.72
CA LYS A 69 2.00 -4.60 -15.95
C LYS A 69 3.30 -4.70 -16.75
N ASN A 70 3.72 -5.94 -17.01
CA ASN A 70 4.54 -6.30 -18.16
C ASN A 70 4.07 -5.48 -19.37
N ALA A 71 4.81 -4.42 -19.71
CA ALA A 71 4.57 -3.59 -20.89
C ALA A 71 4.71 -4.38 -22.21
N SER A 72 5.02 -5.67 -22.12
CA SER A 72 5.23 -6.61 -23.21
C SER A 72 4.08 -7.60 -23.46
N ASP A 73 2.92 -7.53 -22.79
CA ASP A 73 1.78 -8.40 -23.16
C ASP A 73 0.90 -7.74 -24.26
N PRO A 74 1.04 -8.14 -25.54
CA PRO A 74 0.28 -7.54 -26.65
C PRO A 74 -1.23 -7.84 -26.58
N ARG A 75 -1.69 -8.71 -25.68
CA ARG A 75 -3.09 -9.17 -25.64
C ARG A 75 -4.05 -8.24 -24.89
N ARG A 76 -3.58 -7.16 -24.25
CA ARG A 76 -4.43 -6.21 -23.50
C ARG A 76 -4.89 -4.98 -24.29
N ARG A 77 -4.68 -4.92 -25.61
CA ARG A 77 -4.98 -3.72 -26.42
C ARG A 77 -6.41 -3.57 -26.94
N THR A 78 -7.31 -4.47 -26.59
CA THR A 78 -8.72 -4.38 -27.02
C THR A 78 -9.65 -4.85 -25.93
N GLN A 79 -10.13 -3.91 -25.09
CA GLN A 79 -11.52 -3.86 -24.60
C GLN A 79 -11.90 -2.40 -24.44
#